data_AF-A0A482DDG1-F1
#
_entry.id   AF-A0A482DDG1-F1
#
_cell.length_a   1.000
_cell.length_b   1.000
_cell.length_c   1.000
_cell.angle_alpha   90.00
_cell.angle_beta   90.00
_cell.angle_gamma   90.00
#
_symmetry.space_group_name_H-M   'P 1'
#
loop_
_entity.id
_entity.type
_entity.pdbx_description
1 polymer ?
#
loop_
_entity_poly.entity_id
_entity_poly.type
_entity_poly.pdbx_seq_one_letter_code
_entity_poly.pdbx_strand_id
1 'polypeptide(L)' 'LNLVDQKAKEIIPKADIPSPRKEFSACAIGCKVYITGGRGSENGVSKDVWVYDTVHEEWSKAAPM' A
#
# COMPACT_ATOMS: atom_id res chain seq x y z
N LEU A 1 1.51 2.34 -24.76
CA LEU A 1 0.42 3.21 -24.25
C LEU A 1 0.75 3.58 -22.81
N ASN A 2 1.34 4.76 -22.58
CA ASN A 2 1.58 5.24 -21.22
C ASN A 2 0.30 5.91 -20.70
N LEU A 3 -0.50 5.16 -19.94
CA LEU A 3 -1.77 5.60 -19.34
C LEU A 3 -1.53 6.27 -17.98
N VAL A 4 -0.58 7.20 -17.90
CA VAL A 4 -0.38 7.98 -16.66
C VAL A 4 -1.00 9.36 -16.88
N ASP A 5 -2.18 9.59 -16.28
CA ASP A 5 -2.74 10.95 -16.14
C ASP A 5 -1.88 11.72 -15.14
N GLN A 6 -0.97 12.57 -15.64
CA GLN A 6 -0.02 13.35 -14.82
C GLN A 6 -0.65 14.59 -14.16
N LYS A 7 -1.91 14.52 -13.71
CA LYS A 7 -2.55 15.66 -13.01
C LYS A 7 -1.86 16.03 -11.70
N ALA A 8 -1.24 15.06 -11.03
CA ALA A 8 -0.48 15.33 -9.81
C ALA A 8 0.88 15.93 -10.16
N LYS A 9 1.07 17.22 -9.83
CA LYS A 9 2.37 17.91 -9.96
C LYS A 9 3.30 17.64 -8.78
N GLU A 10 2.74 17.18 -7.66
CA GLU A 10 3.46 16.91 -6.42
C GLU A 10 2.98 15.60 -5.81
N ILE A 11 3.89 14.89 -5.15
CA ILE A 11 3.57 13.72 -4.34
C ILE A 11 3.33 14.20 -2.92
N ILE A 12 2.07 14.20 -2.50
CA ILE A 12 1.66 14.55 -1.14
C ILE A 12 1.35 13.26 -0.38
N PRO A 13 2.08 12.94 0.72
CA PRO A 13 1.72 11.83 1.59
C PRO A 13 0.34 12.08 2.20
N LYS A 14 -0.60 11.14 2.02
CA LYS A 14 -1.98 11.27 2.53
C LYS A 14 -2.25 10.46 3.79
N ALA A 15 -1.51 9.38 4.01
CA ALA A 15 -1.59 8.58 5.22
C ALA A 15 -0.26 7.91 5.50
N ASP A 16 0.07 7.75 6.78
CA ASP A 16 1.29 7.07 7.18
C ASP A 16 1.23 5.60 6.79
N ILE A 17 2.22 5.18 5.99
CA ILE A 17 2.31 3.80 5.57
C ILE A 17 2.56 2.91 6.80
N PRO A 18 1.83 1.80 6.93
CA PRO A 18 2.01 0.93 8.07
C PRO A 18 3.32 0.14 7.99
N SER A 19 4.18 0.38 8.99
CA SER A 19 5.56 -0.10 9.20
C SER A 19 6.49 -0.08 7.95
N PRO A 20 7.73 0.44 8.06
CA PRO A 20 8.67 0.43 6.95
C PRO A 20 8.85 -0.96 6.34
N ARG A 21 8.75 -1.08 5.02
CA ARG A 21 8.82 -2.35 4.29
C ARG A 21 9.44 -2.21 2.91
N LYS A 22 10.07 -3.29 2.43
CA LYS A 22 10.59 -3.46 1.06
C LYS A 22 10.17 -4.82 0.49
N GLU A 23 10.38 -5.03 -0.81
CA GLU A 23 10.13 -6.32 -1.48
C GLU A 23 8.69 -6.83 -1.33
N PHE A 24 7.73 -5.90 -1.19
CA PHE A 24 6.29 -6.21 -1.10
C PHE A 24 5.64 -6.20 -2.48
N SER A 25 4.43 -6.77 -2.57
CA SER A 25 3.58 -6.67 -3.75
C SER A 25 2.40 -5.72 -3.47
N ALA A 26 1.95 -5.01 -4.50
CA ALA A 26 0.79 -4.13 -4.42
C ALA A 26 -0.18 -4.35 -5.59
N CYS A 27 -1.48 -4.28 -5.32
CA CYS A 27 -2.53 -4.31 -6.34
C CYS A 27 -3.68 -3.38 -5.99
N ALA A 28 -4.41 -2.91 -7.01
CA ALA A 28 -5.62 -2.10 -6.83
C ALA A 28 -6.86 -2.92 -7.18
N ILE A 29 -7.89 -2.84 -6.33
CA ILE A 29 -9.21 -3.46 -6.55
C ILE A 29 -10.27 -2.42 -6.17
N GLY A 30 -10.96 -1.87 -7.18
CA GLY A 30 -11.90 -0.76 -6.98
C GLY A 30 -11.18 0.47 -6.38
N CYS A 31 -11.74 1.03 -5.32
CA CYS A 31 -11.18 2.17 -4.58
C CYS A 31 -10.22 1.76 -3.44
N LYS A 32 -9.62 0.57 -3.54
CA LYS A 32 -8.73 0.03 -2.50
C LYS A 32 -7.40 -0.41 -3.09
N VAL A 33 -6.31 -0.09 -2.41
CA VAL A 33 -4.96 -0.55 -2.74
C VAL A 33 -4.50 -1.50 -1.65
N TYR A 34 -4.10 -2.70 -2.04
CA TYR A 34 -3.64 -3.76 -1.15
C TYR A 34 -2.12 -3.84 -1.20
N ILE A 35 -1.50 -3.97 -0.04
CA ILE A 35 -0.08 -4.30 0.13
C ILE A 35 0.00 -5.66 0.82
N THR A 36 0.78 -6.58 0.24
CA THR A 36 0.97 -7.93 0.76
C THR A 36 2.45 -8.26 0.89
N GLY A 37 2.78 -9.02 1.93
CA GLY A 37 4.14 -9.53 2.14
C GLY A 37 5.16 -8.43 2.42
N GLY A 38 6.36 -8.62 1.86
CA GLY A 38 7.51 -7.75 2.07
C GLY A 38 8.27 -8.04 3.35
N ARG A 39 9.32 -7.25 3.58
CA ARG A 39 10.26 -7.40 4.69
C ARG A 39 10.42 -6.08 5.41
N GLY A 40 10.22 -6.10 6.73
CA GLY A 40 10.53 -4.99 7.63
C GLY A 40 11.95 -5.08 8.19
N SER A 41 12.17 -4.48 9.36
CA SER A 41 13.42 -4.62 10.14
C SER A 41 13.57 -6.00 10.79
N GLU A 42 12.46 -6.72 10.95
CA GLU A 42 12.40 -8.04 11.55
C GLU A 42 12.76 -9.16 10.56
N ASN A 43 13.37 -10.23 11.09
CA ASN A 43 13.80 -11.38 10.30
C ASN A 43 12.58 -12.17 9.81
N GLY A 44 12.27 -12.08 8.51
CA GLY A 44 11.22 -12.89 7.88
C GLY A 44 10.52 -12.20 6.74
N VAL A 45 9.54 -12.89 6.15
CA VAL A 45 8.55 -12.29 5.23
C VAL A 45 7.30 -11.99 6.06
N SER A 46 6.78 -10.77 5.94
CA SER A 46 5.56 -10.35 6.62
C SER A 46 4.36 -11.16 6.11
N LYS A 47 3.45 -11.50 7.03
CA LYS A 47 2.14 -12.07 6.69
C LYS A 47 1.02 -11.04 6.73
N ASP A 48 1.34 -9.81 7.08
CA ASP A 48 0.36 -8.73 7.15
C ASP A 48 -0.16 -8.40 5.75
N VAL A 49 -1.44 -8.08 5.68
CA VAL A 49 -2.08 -7.45 4.53
C VAL A 49 -2.59 -6.09 4.96
N TRP A 50 -2.21 -5.06 4.22
CA TRP A 50 -2.64 -3.68 4.45
C TRP A 50 -3.49 -3.20 3.30
N VAL A 51 -4.51 -2.42 3.63
CA VAL A 51 -5.46 -1.87 2.65
C VAL A 51 -5.53 -0.37 2.83
N TYR A 52 -5.22 0.37 1.78
CA TYR A 52 -5.48 1.79 1.67
C TYR A 52 -6.82 2.02 1.01
N ASP A 53 -7.71 2.73 1.69
CA ASP A 53 -8.99 3.19 1.14
C ASP A 53 -8.79 4.56 0.47
N THR A 54 -8.96 4.64 -0.84
CA THR A 54 -8.72 5.89 -1.57
C THR A 54 -9.82 6.93 -1.40
N VAL A 55 -10.97 6.56 -0.81
CA VAL A 55 -12.09 7.46 -0.55
C VAL A 55 -11.92 8.14 0.80
N HIS A 56 -11.52 7.37 1.81
CA HIS A 56 -11.33 7.86 3.18
C HIS A 56 -9.89 8.28 3.47
N GLU A 57 -8.95 7.91 2.59
CA GLU A 57 -7.52 8.22 2.71
C GLU A 57 -6.88 7.59 3.95
N GLU A 58 -7.27 6.36 4.27
CA GLU A 58 -6.86 5.66 5.50
C GLU A 58 -6.29 4.27 5.21
N TRP A 59 -5.33 3.86 6.04
CA TRP A 59 -4.79 2.49 6.07
C TRP A 59 -5.49 1.63 7.12
N SER A 60 -5.73 0.37 6.80
CA SER A 60 -6.27 -0.63 7.73
C SER A 60 -5.64 -2.02 7.51
N LYS A 61 -5.64 -2.86 8.54
CA LYS A 61 -5.24 -4.27 8.42
C LYS A 61 -6.38 -5.09 7.83
N ALA A 62 -6.05 -5.98 6.89
CA ALA A 62 -6.93 -7.03 6.41
C ALA A 62 -6.52 -8.39 6.98
N ALA A 63 -7.24 -9.45 6.60
CA ALA A 63 -6.91 -10.82 6.95
C ALA A 63 -5.47 -11.16 6.49
N PRO A 64 -4.65 -11.79 7.37
CA PRO A 64 -3.28 -12.15 7.02
C PRO A 64 -3.22 -13.34 6.06
N MET A 65 -2.06 -13.55 5.45
CA MET A 65 -1.75 -14.72 4.60
C MET A 65 -1.22 -15.92 5.38
#